data_AF-A0A1Q2HZ14-F1
#
_entry.id   AF-A0A1Q2HZ14-F1
#
_cell.length_a   1.000
_cell.length_b   1.000
_cell.length_c   1.000
_cell.angle_alpha   90.00
_cell.angle_beta   90.00
_cell.angle_gamma   90.00
#
_symmetry.space_group_name_H-M   'P 1'
#
loop_
_entity.id
_entity.type
_entity.pdbx_description
1 polymer ?
#
loop_
_entity_poly.entity_id
_entity_poly.type
_entity_poly.pdbx_seq_one_letter_code
_entity_poly.pdbx_strand_id
1 'polypeptide(L)' 'MGRGRAKAKQTKVARQLKYNSPEMDLDSLQRELAGQNPESSWDDDEADTEYGDYSDWNDEYGQDKRAAR' A
#
# COMPACT_ATOMS: atom_id res chain seq x y z
N MET A 1 -33.70 -23.31 2.60
CA MET A 1 -32.62 -24.33 2.65
C MET A 1 -31.39 -24.01 1.76
N GLY A 2 -31.10 -22.75 1.39
CA GLY A 2 -29.99 -22.42 0.45
C GLY A 2 -28.80 -21.63 1.03
N ARG A 3 -28.97 -20.96 2.19
CA ARG A 3 -27.99 -20.00 2.72
C ARG A 3 -26.68 -20.66 3.21
N GLY A 4 -26.73 -21.87 3.77
CA GLY A 4 -25.53 -22.55 4.29
C GLY A 4 -24.52 -22.91 3.20
N ARG A 5 -25.00 -23.33 2.02
CA ARG A 5 -24.14 -23.66 0.87
C ARG A 5 -23.49 -22.41 0.28
N ALA A 6 -24.25 -21.33 0.15
CA ALA A 6 -23.71 -20.05 -0.31
C ALA A 6 -22.64 -19.52 0.66
N LYS A 7 -22.91 -19.54 1.97
CA LYS A 7 -21.94 -19.13 3.00
C LYS A 7 -20.66 -19.97 2.94
N ALA A 8 -20.79 -21.29 2.84
CA ALA A 8 -19.62 -22.18 2.71
C ALA A 8 -18.79 -21.88 1.46
N LYS A 9 -19.44 -21.65 0.30
CA LYS A 9 -18.74 -21.24 -0.94
C LYS A 9 -18.01 -19.92 -0.76
N GLN A 10 -18.65 -18.91 -0.16
CA GLN A 10 -18.04 -17.60 0.07
C GLN A 10 -16.85 -17.69 1.03
N THR A 11 -16.96 -18.46 2.13
CA THR A 11 -15.83 -18.66 3.05
C THR A 11 -14.65 -19.37 2.38
N LYS A 12 -14.91 -20.34 1.48
CA LYS A 12 -13.85 -21.00 0.71
C LYS A 12 -13.13 -20.01 -0.20
N VAL A 13 -13.88 -19.22 -0.97
CA VAL A 13 -13.34 -18.19 -1.87
C VAL A 13 -12.54 -17.14 -1.09
N ALA A 14 -13.08 -16.64 0.02
CA ALA A 14 -12.40 -15.65 0.86
C ALA A 14 -11.08 -16.19 1.45
N ARG A 15 -11.05 -17.46 1.87
CA ARG A 15 -9.81 -18.10 2.35
C ARG A 15 -8.79 -18.26 1.24
N GLN A 16 -9.23 -18.62 0.03
CA GLN A 16 -8.34 -18.67 -1.13
C GLN A 16 -7.78 -17.27 -1.40
N LEU A 17 -8.61 -16.22 -1.46
CA LEU A 17 -8.11 -14.86 -1.68
C LEU A 17 -7.17 -14.37 -0.58
N LYS A 18 -7.44 -14.69 0.68
CA LYS A 18 -6.65 -14.23 1.83
C LYS A 18 -5.31 -14.96 1.96
N TYR A 19 -5.28 -16.24 1.67
CA TYR A 19 -4.13 -17.11 1.95
C TYR A 19 -3.47 -17.68 0.69
N ASN A 20 -3.97 -17.35 -0.51
CA ASN A 20 -3.25 -17.60 -1.74
C ASN A 20 -2.13 -16.56 -1.84
N SER A 21 -0.94 -16.95 -1.41
CA SER A 21 0.26 -16.23 -1.80
C SER A 21 0.54 -16.58 -3.26
N PRO A 22 0.60 -15.62 -4.18
CA PRO A 22 1.03 -15.90 -5.53
C PRO A 22 2.42 -16.54 -5.48
N GLU A 23 2.62 -17.65 -6.21
CA GLU A 23 3.96 -18.09 -6.53
C GLU A 23 4.52 -17.07 -7.52
N MET A 24 5.36 -16.16 -7.01
CA MET A 24 6.05 -15.19 -7.85
C MET A 24 7.33 -15.81 -8.38
N ASP A 25 7.54 -15.67 -9.69
CA ASP A 25 8.83 -15.99 -10.30
C ASP A 25 9.85 -14.92 -9.89
N LEU A 26 10.59 -15.22 -8.82
CA LEU A 26 11.61 -14.33 -8.27
C LEU A 26 12.74 -14.06 -9.27
N ASP A 27 13.03 -15.02 -10.16
CA ASP A 27 14.09 -14.88 -11.16
C ASP A 27 13.70 -13.86 -12.23
N SER A 28 12.43 -13.88 -12.67
CA SER A 28 11.89 -12.87 -13.59
C SER A 28 11.88 -11.48 -12.95
N LEU A 29 11.44 -11.38 -11.68
CA LEU A 29 11.41 -10.10 -10.95
C LEU A 29 12.82 -9.51 -10.77
N GLN A 30 13.81 -10.34 -10.44
CA GLN A 30 15.20 -9.91 -10.29
C GLN A 30 15.78 -9.39 -11.61
N ARG A 31 15.46 -10.03 -12.74
CA ARG A 31 15.90 -9.57 -14.06
C ARG A 31 15.30 -8.22 -14.44
N GLU A 32 14.03 -8.01 -14.13
CA GLU A 32 13.36 -6.73 -14.37
C GLU A 32 13.99 -5.62 -13.52
N LEU A 33 14.19 -5.86 -12.23
CA LEU A 33 14.80 -4.90 -11.31
C LEU A 33 16.26 -4.59 -11.66
N ALA A 34 17.04 -5.60 -12.05
CA ALA A 34 18.42 -5.41 -12.47
C ALA A 34 18.53 -4.68 -13.83
N GLY A 35 17.50 -4.76 -14.68
CA GLY A 35 17.41 -4.02 -15.94
C GLY A 35 16.94 -2.57 -15.78
N GLN A 36 16.22 -2.27 -14.70
CA GLN A 36 15.86 -0.91 -14.31
C GLN A 36 17.01 -0.27 -13.54
N ASN A 37 17.96 0.34 -14.25
CA ASN A 37 18.98 1.17 -13.63
C ASN A 37 18.27 2.38 -12.96
N PRO A 38 18.36 2.59 -11.63
CA PRO A 38 17.68 3.68 -10.93
C PRO A 38 18.25 5.08 -11.22
N GLU A 39 19.16 5.21 -12.20
CA GLU A 39 19.84 6.47 -12.52
C GLU A 39 19.01 7.47 -13.36
N SER A 40 17.75 7.19 -13.66
CA SER A 40 16.93 8.12 -14.47
C SER A 40 15.52 8.21 -13.94
N SER A 41 15.27 9.21 -13.07
CA SER A 41 13.97 9.85 -12.77
C SER A 41 13.72 10.11 -11.27
N TRP A 42 14.75 10.35 -10.47
CA TRP A 42 14.56 11.22 -9.30
C TRP A 42 14.69 12.65 -9.82
N ASP A 43 13.63 13.11 -10.50
CA ASP A 43 13.40 14.54 -10.65
C ASP A 43 12.98 15.00 -9.25
N ASP A 44 13.90 15.68 -8.57
CA ASP A 44 13.83 16.15 -7.17
C ASP A 44 12.76 17.24 -6.97
N ASP A 45 11.88 17.44 -7.95
CA ASP A 45 10.89 18.52 -7.99
C ASP A 45 9.47 18.07 -7.57
N GLU A 46 9.16 16.77 -7.53
CA GLU A 46 7.80 16.28 -7.18
C GLU A 46 7.64 15.92 -5.68
N ALA A 47 8.74 15.60 -4.99
CA ALA A 47 8.72 15.10 -3.60
C ALA A 47 8.31 16.15 -2.55
N ASP A 48 8.44 17.44 -2.87
CA ASP A 48 8.08 18.53 -1.96
C ASP A 48 6.55 18.70 -1.85
N THR A 49 5.79 18.28 -2.86
CA THR A 49 4.34 18.47 -2.92
C THR A 49 3.56 17.45 -2.10
N GLU A 50 3.93 16.16 -2.16
CA GLU A 50 3.22 15.09 -1.45
C GLU A 50 3.54 15.12 0.05
N TYR A 51 4.77 15.44 0.44
CA TYR A 51 5.16 15.53 1.85
C TYR A 51 4.69 16.82 2.52
N GLY A 52 4.52 17.90 1.75
CA GLY A 52 4.01 19.19 2.21
C GLY A 52 2.56 19.12 2.71
N ASP A 53 1.66 18.43 2.00
CA ASP A 53 0.24 18.31 2.39
C ASP A 53 0.09 17.67 3.78
N TYR A 54 0.79 16.56 4.06
CA TYR A 54 0.75 15.90 5.37
C TYR A 54 1.35 16.74 6.51
N SER A 55 2.25 17.69 6.20
CA SER A 55 2.86 18.56 7.20
C SER A 55 1.88 19.61 7.74
N ASP A 56 1.02 20.17 6.86
CA ASP A 56 -0.01 21.16 7.22
C ASP A 56 -1.05 20.58 8.19
N TRP A 57 -1.52 19.35 7.91
CA TRP A 57 -2.41 18.61 8.82
C TRP A 57 -1.78 18.36 10.19
N ASN A 58 -0.48 18.02 10.24
CA ASN A 58 0.21 17.75 11.50
C ASN A 58 0.40 19.01 12.36
N ASP A 59 0.61 20.17 11.73
CA ASP A 59 0.70 21.45 12.42
C ASP A 59 -0.66 21.91 12.97
N GLU A 60 -1.77 21.71 12.23
CA GLU A 60 -3.11 22.06 12.69
C GLU A 60 -3.54 21.25 13.94
N TYR A 61 -3.39 19.93 13.92
CA TYR A 61 -3.72 19.08 15.08
C TYR A 61 -2.69 19.17 16.23
N GLY A 62 -1.47 19.61 15.94
CA GLY A 62 -0.41 19.80 16.93
C GLY A 62 -0.57 21.06 17.78
N GLN A 63 -1.16 22.12 17.22
CA GLN A 63 -1.37 23.39 17.92
C GLN A 63 -2.49 23.34 18.96
N ASP A 64 -3.57 22.61 18.69
CA ASP A 64 -4.69 22.44 19.63
C ASP A 64 -4.27 21.78 20.96
N LYS A 65 -3.26 20.91 20.94
CA LYS A 65 -2.75 20.26 22.16
C LYS A 65 -1.78 21.14 22.97
N ARG A 66 -1.21 22.19 22.38
CA ARG A 66 -0.31 23.13 23.06
C ARG A 66 -1.07 24.27 23.73
N ALA A 67 -2.22 24.66 23.19
CA ALA A 67 -3.07 25.71 23.76
C ALA A 67 -3.86 25.27 25.02
N ALA A 68 -3.97 23.96 25.25
CA ALA A 68 -4.70 23.37 26.39
C ALA A 68 -3.83 23.04 27.62
N ARG A 69 -2.60 23.58 27.71
CA ARG A 69 -1.68 23.35 28.84
C ARG A 69 -1.36 24.63 29.61
#